data_AF-A0A2V7Q974-F1
#
_entry.id   AF-A0A2V7Q974-F1
#
_cell.length_a   1.000
_cell.length_b   1.000
_cell.length_c   1.000
_cell.angle_alpha   90.00
_cell.angle_beta   90.00
_cell.angle_gamma   90.00
#
_symmetry.space_group_name_H-M   'P 1'
#
loop_
_entity.id
_entity.type
_entity.pdbx_description
1 polymer ?
#
loop_
_entity_poly.entity_id
_entity_poly.type
_entity_poly.pdbx_seq_one_letter_code
_entity_poly.pdbx_strand_id
1 'polypeptide(L)'
;MPSRAAPTTQSPPIPAGLTRDQLLEIYRYLRLTRTLEERLTALYRQSKVIGGLFRSLGQEGESVGSAYALARGPNPDILSPLIRNLGSMLVMGAEPIAILRQYMAKAESPTRGRELNVHFNDLDKGYLGQISHLGDMIPVMAGIALTFKLRGEPRVGLVYVGDGATSTGTFHEGLNFAAVQKVPLVVIAEYNRWAYSTPPEKQFAVKDLAEKAKAYGIPAVTLDGNDVLAVYEATRFAVERARSGHGVHFVEVKTYRRKGHAEHDDQHYVPKEELDWWAKENDPVDRYVKRLVQEEWVEERELKAIDDRVRVEIDQATDACAGEPLPPGESALGGVYADPAAAPRHWYRSL
;
A
#
# COMPACT_ATOMS: atom_id res chain seq x y z
N MET A 1 -17.52 -24.91 -52.41
CA MET A 1 -16.46 -24.33 -51.57
C MET A 1 -16.85 -24.52 -50.12
N PRO A 2 -16.07 -25.25 -49.30
CA PRO A 2 -16.41 -25.44 -47.90
C PRO A 2 -16.19 -24.13 -47.14
N SER A 3 -17.23 -23.69 -46.43
CA SER A 3 -17.18 -22.59 -45.48
C SER A 3 -16.11 -22.89 -44.42
N ARG A 4 -15.03 -22.10 -44.38
CA ARG A 4 -14.09 -22.10 -43.25
C ARG A 4 -14.84 -21.49 -42.07
N ALA A 5 -15.29 -22.34 -41.15
CA ALA A 5 -15.65 -21.90 -39.82
C ALA A 5 -14.48 -21.09 -39.25
N ALA A 6 -14.75 -19.85 -38.84
CA ALA A 6 -13.78 -19.03 -38.13
C ALA A 6 -13.35 -19.77 -36.85
N PRO A 7 -12.05 -19.79 -36.51
CA PRO A 7 -11.63 -20.38 -35.25
C PRO A 7 -12.26 -19.57 -34.12
N THR A 8 -13.14 -20.19 -33.34
CA THR A 8 -13.59 -19.66 -32.05
C THR A 8 -12.41 -19.78 -31.09
N THR A 9 -11.50 -18.81 -31.15
CA THR A 9 -10.45 -18.65 -30.14
C THR A 9 -11.12 -18.18 -28.85
N GLN A 10 -11.43 -19.12 -27.96
CA GLN A 10 -11.79 -18.76 -26.59
C GLN A 10 -10.61 -18.02 -25.97
N SER A 11 -10.87 -16.87 -25.36
CA SER A 11 -9.88 -16.13 -24.57
C SER A 11 -9.26 -17.06 -23.52
N PRO A 12 -7.96 -16.92 -23.22
CA PRO A 12 -7.31 -17.77 -22.24
C PRO A 12 -7.96 -17.62 -20.85
N PRO A 13 -7.82 -18.61 -19.97
CA PRO A 13 -8.40 -18.52 -18.63
C PRO A 13 -7.77 -17.38 -17.83
N ILE A 14 -8.59 -16.64 -17.09
CA ILE A 14 -8.13 -15.61 -16.16
C ILE A 14 -7.31 -16.29 -15.05
N PRO A 15 -6.08 -15.80 -14.74
CA PRO A 15 -5.22 -16.43 -13.75
C PRO A 15 -5.76 -16.28 -12.33
N ALA A 16 -5.22 -17.10 -11.43
CA ALA A 16 -5.48 -17.04 -9.99
C ALA A 16 -6.98 -17.07 -9.61
N GLY A 17 -7.85 -17.68 -10.43
CA GLY A 17 -9.28 -17.83 -10.14
C GLY A 17 -10.04 -16.50 -10.00
N LEU A 18 -9.48 -15.39 -10.50
CA LEU A 18 -10.16 -14.11 -10.52
C LEU A 18 -11.31 -14.13 -11.54
N THR A 19 -12.38 -13.41 -11.24
CA THR A 19 -13.43 -13.12 -12.21
C THR A 19 -13.08 -11.87 -13.01
N ARG A 20 -13.75 -11.71 -14.15
CA ARG A 20 -13.65 -10.50 -14.97
C ARG A 20 -13.97 -9.22 -14.21
N ASP A 21 -15.00 -9.25 -13.36
CA ASP A 21 -15.38 -8.09 -12.55
C ASP A 21 -14.30 -7.72 -11.53
N GLN A 22 -13.62 -8.72 -10.97
CA GLN A 22 -12.48 -8.49 -10.09
C GLN A 22 -11.29 -7.88 -10.84
N LEU A 23 -11.05 -8.25 -12.10
CA LEU A 23 -10.01 -7.60 -12.92
C LEU A 23 -10.29 -6.10 -13.11
N LEU A 24 -11.55 -5.74 -13.35
CA LEU A 24 -12.01 -4.35 -13.47
C LEU A 24 -11.96 -3.61 -12.12
N GLU A 25 -12.27 -4.28 -11.01
CA GLU A 25 -12.16 -3.70 -9.66
C GLU A 25 -10.70 -3.41 -9.29
N ILE A 26 -9.78 -4.34 -9.55
CA ILE A 26 -8.32 -4.13 -9.39
C ILE A 26 -7.87 -2.93 -10.24
N TYR A 27 -8.32 -2.86 -11.51
CA TYR A 27 -8.02 -1.71 -12.36
C TYR A 27 -8.53 -0.40 -11.76
N ARG A 28 -9.77 -0.38 -11.25
CA ARG A 28 -10.32 0.80 -10.56
C ARG A 28 -9.40 1.25 -9.42
N TYR A 29 -8.91 0.34 -8.58
CA TYR A 29 -8.02 0.72 -7.47
C TYR A 29 -6.64 1.21 -7.93
N LEU A 30 -6.07 0.62 -8.99
CA LEU A 30 -4.84 1.14 -9.60
C LEU A 30 -5.02 2.58 -10.08
N ARG A 31 -6.12 2.85 -10.79
CA ARG A 31 -6.44 4.19 -11.30
C ARG A 31 -6.80 5.17 -10.19
N LEU A 32 -7.58 4.75 -9.20
CA LEU A 32 -7.93 5.56 -8.04
C LEU A 32 -6.68 6.00 -7.28
N THR A 33 -5.73 5.08 -7.07
CA THR A 33 -4.43 5.38 -6.43
C THR A 33 -3.65 6.42 -7.22
N ARG A 34 -3.39 6.15 -8.51
CA ARG A 34 -2.62 7.05 -9.40
C ARG A 34 -3.24 8.45 -9.45
N THR A 35 -4.53 8.53 -9.72
CA THR A 35 -5.24 9.81 -9.90
C THR A 35 -5.36 10.59 -8.58
N LEU A 36 -5.56 9.92 -7.46
CA LEU A 36 -5.57 10.58 -6.14
C LEU A 36 -4.19 11.15 -5.79
N GLU A 37 -3.11 10.42 -6.04
CA GLU A 37 -1.75 10.93 -5.81
C GLU A 37 -1.39 12.11 -6.74
N GLU A 38 -1.84 12.08 -7.99
CA GLU A 38 -1.71 13.20 -8.92
C GLU A 38 -2.48 14.43 -8.43
N ARG A 39 -3.69 14.23 -7.90
CA ARG A 39 -4.47 15.30 -7.24
C ARG A 39 -3.74 15.86 -6.03
N LEU A 40 -3.21 15.01 -5.15
CA LEU A 40 -2.41 15.42 -4.00
C LEU A 40 -1.17 16.21 -4.43
N THR A 41 -0.52 15.81 -5.52
CA THR A 41 0.63 16.55 -6.09
C THR A 41 0.22 17.96 -6.53
N ALA A 42 -0.92 18.09 -7.22
CA ALA A 42 -1.45 19.39 -7.62
C ALA A 42 -1.78 20.28 -6.41
N LEU A 43 -2.37 19.70 -5.35
CA LEU A 43 -2.68 20.40 -4.10
C LEU A 43 -1.41 20.78 -3.31
N TYR A 44 -0.39 19.93 -3.33
CA TYR A 44 0.92 20.21 -2.72
C TYR A 44 1.58 21.44 -3.37
N ARG A 45 1.55 21.54 -4.70
CA ARG A 45 2.04 22.72 -5.43
C ARG A 45 1.26 23.99 -5.16
N GLN A 46 0.00 23.86 -4.70
CA GLN A 46 -0.84 24.97 -4.24
C GLN A 46 -0.65 25.28 -2.74
N SER A 47 0.31 24.64 -2.07
CA SER A 47 0.54 24.74 -0.60
C SER A 47 -0.67 24.34 0.24
N LYS A 48 -1.56 23.48 -0.29
CA LYS A 48 -2.75 22.98 0.42
C LYS A 48 -2.48 21.70 1.20
N VAL A 49 -1.52 20.89 0.75
CA VAL A 49 -1.04 19.72 1.51
C VAL A 49 -0.09 20.19 2.61
N ILE A 50 -0.27 19.66 3.81
CA ILE A 50 0.56 19.94 4.98
C ILE A 50 1.56 18.80 5.18
N GLY A 51 2.85 19.15 5.34
CA GLY A 51 3.95 18.20 5.51
C GLY A 51 4.39 17.50 4.21
N GLY A 52 4.90 16.29 4.35
CA GLY A 52 5.47 15.51 3.24
C GLY A 52 4.42 14.76 2.41
N LEU A 53 4.61 14.76 1.09
CA LEU A 53 3.87 13.90 0.16
C LEU A 53 4.78 12.80 -0.37
N PHE A 54 4.34 11.55 -0.25
CA PHE A 54 5.11 10.37 -0.64
C PHE A 54 4.28 9.57 -1.64
N ARG A 55 4.81 9.43 -2.85
CA ARG A 55 4.08 8.82 -3.96
C ARG A 55 4.49 7.37 -4.18
N SER A 56 3.53 6.59 -4.65
CA SER A 56 3.68 5.19 -5.03
C SER A 56 3.94 5.01 -6.53
N LEU A 57 4.24 6.07 -7.29
CA LEU A 57 4.46 5.98 -8.73
C LEU A 57 5.48 4.89 -9.12
N GLY A 58 5.00 3.85 -9.83
CA GLY A 58 5.76 2.67 -10.21
C GLY A 58 5.60 1.45 -9.30
N GLN A 59 4.90 1.61 -8.17
CA GLN A 59 4.70 0.62 -7.09
C GLN A 59 3.21 0.36 -6.82
N GLU A 60 2.30 0.97 -7.58
CA GLU A 60 0.84 0.83 -7.35
C GLU A 60 0.39 -0.63 -7.49
N GLY A 61 1.03 -1.36 -8.40
CA GLY A 61 0.75 -2.76 -8.68
C GLY A 61 0.96 -3.67 -7.47
N GLU A 62 2.06 -3.49 -6.74
CA GLU A 62 2.34 -4.30 -5.57
C GLU A 62 1.32 -3.99 -4.46
N SER A 63 1.04 -2.72 -4.24
CA SER A 63 0.16 -2.27 -3.16
C SER A 63 -1.28 -2.74 -3.35
N VAL A 64 -1.82 -2.58 -4.57
CA VAL A 64 -3.18 -2.99 -4.91
C VAL A 64 -3.28 -4.51 -4.99
N GLY A 65 -2.35 -5.17 -5.70
CA GLY A 65 -2.38 -6.62 -5.89
C GLY A 65 -2.31 -7.40 -4.59
N SER A 66 -1.43 -6.99 -3.67
CA SER A 66 -1.26 -7.65 -2.37
C SER A 66 -2.46 -7.42 -1.45
N ALA A 67 -2.97 -6.19 -1.34
CA ALA A 67 -4.14 -5.90 -0.51
C ALA A 67 -5.42 -6.57 -1.03
N TYR A 68 -5.56 -6.76 -2.36
CA TYR A 68 -6.74 -7.40 -2.95
C TYR A 68 -6.85 -8.89 -2.57
N ALA A 69 -5.76 -9.52 -2.14
CA ALA A 69 -5.73 -10.89 -1.64
C ALA A 69 -6.23 -11.04 -0.18
N LEU A 70 -6.50 -9.93 0.52
CA LEU A 70 -6.96 -9.92 1.91
C LEU A 70 -8.48 -10.01 2.01
N ALA A 71 -8.95 -10.65 3.09
CA ALA A 71 -10.35 -10.68 3.43
C ALA A 71 -10.81 -9.30 3.92
N ARG A 72 -11.81 -8.74 3.25
CA ARG A 72 -12.51 -7.49 3.59
C ARG A 72 -13.89 -7.82 4.18
N GLY A 73 -14.55 -6.82 4.79
CA GLY A 73 -15.89 -6.98 5.37
C GLY A 73 -15.85 -7.23 6.88
N PRO A 74 -16.85 -7.91 7.47
CA PRO A 74 -16.88 -8.17 8.90
C PRO A 74 -15.68 -9.00 9.34
N ASN A 75 -14.95 -8.53 10.37
CA ASN A 75 -13.68 -9.11 10.84
C ASN A 75 -12.61 -9.19 9.73
N PRO A 76 -12.21 -8.05 9.15
CA PRO A 76 -11.27 -8.04 8.04
C PRO A 76 -9.89 -8.55 8.50
N ASP A 77 -9.08 -9.01 7.56
CA ASP A 77 -7.65 -9.09 7.78
C ASP A 77 -7.09 -7.68 8.07
N ILE A 78 -5.98 -7.59 8.79
CA ILE A 78 -5.36 -6.31 9.12
C ILE A 78 -4.10 -6.12 8.30
N LEU A 79 -4.01 -5.03 7.54
CA LEU A 79 -2.76 -4.60 6.92
C LEU A 79 -2.13 -3.41 7.62
N SER A 80 -0.81 -3.29 7.54
CA SER A 80 -0.09 -2.07 7.91
C SER A 80 0.79 -1.61 6.75
N PRO A 81 0.44 -0.48 6.09
CA PRO A 81 1.10 0.01 4.89
C PRO A 81 2.46 0.66 5.21
N LEU A 82 3.24 1.01 4.20
CA LEU A 82 4.26 2.05 4.27
C LEU A 82 3.66 3.38 3.79
N ILE A 83 4.45 4.44 3.93
CA ILE A 83 4.16 5.79 3.40
C ILE A 83 3.86 5.83 1.89
N ARG A 84 4.06 4.73 1.15
CA ARG A 84 3.80 4.59 -0.29
C ARG A 84 2.74 3.54 -0.64
N ASN A 85 2.05 2.92 0.30
CA ASN A 85 1.05 1.90 -0.04
C ASN A 85 -0.38 2.44 0.08
N LEU A 86 -0.62 3.66 -0.40
CA LEU A 86 -1.96 4.26 -0.39
C LEU A 86 -2.98 3.36 -1.10
N GLY A 87 -2.58 2.68 -2.18
CA GLY A 87 -3.42 1.73 -2.90
C GLY A 87 -3.97 0.61 -2.02
N SER A 88 -3.15 0.08 -1.10
CA SER A 88 -3.56 -0.96 -0.16
C SER A 88 -4.69 -0.49 0.76
N MET A 89 -4.62 0.73 1.27
CA MET A 89 -5.67 1.30 2.11
C MET A 89 -6.96 1.55 1.34
N LEU A 90 -6.85 2.04 0.09
CA LEU A 90 -8.02 2.24 -0.77
C LEU A 90 -8.73 0.90 -1.05
N VAL A 91 -7.97 -0.17 -1.32
CA VAL A 91 -8.52 -1.53 -1.49
C VAL A 91 -9.26 -1.97 -0.23
N MET A 92 -8.73 -1.69 0.96
CA MET A 92 -9.38 -1.99 2.25
C MET A 92 -10.56 -1.05 2.58
N GLY A 93 -10.83 -0.02 1.77
CA GLY A 93 -12.01 0.84 1.90
C GLY A 93 -11.74 2.22 2.51
N ALA A 94 -10.49 2.67 2.56
CA ALA A 94 -10.21 4.08 2.78
C ALA A 94 -10.84 4.92 1.66
N GLU A 95 -11.47 6.04 2.03
CA GLU A 95 -12.18 6.89 1.08
C GLU A 95 -11.28 8.03 0.60
N PRO A 96 -11.31 8.40 -0.69
CA PRO A 96 -10.49 9.49 -1.21
C PRO A 96 -10.64 10.81 -0.44
N ILE A 97 -11.86 11.14 0.01
CA ILE A 97 -12.10 12.36 0.81
C ILE A 97 -11.38 12.31 2.16
N ALA A 98 -11.33 11.16 2.82
CA ALA A 98 -10.62 11.00 4.08
C ALA A 98 -9.11 11.18 3.88
N ILE A 99 -8.56 10.65 2.78
CA ILE A 99 -7.16 10.83 2.40
C ILE A 99 -6.86 12.30 2.10
N LEU A 100 -7.69 12.98 1.31
CA LEU A 100 -7.53 14.39 0.98
C LEU A 100 -7.59 15.26 2.24
N ARG A 101 -8.57 15.03 3.13
CA ARG A 101 -8.67 15.70 4.43
C ARG A 101 -7.43 15.49 5.28
N GLN A 102 -6.92 14.26 5.32
CA GLN A 102 -5.73 13.92 6.08
C GLN A 102 -4.49 14.66 5.58
N TYR A 103 -4.22 14.64 4.28
CA TYR A 103 -3.10 15.35 3.69
C TYR A 103 -3.22 16.88 3.77
N MET A 104 -4.43 17.43 3.79
CA MET A 104 -4.67 18.87 3.98
C MET A 104 -4.87 19.27 5.46
N ALA A 105 -4.68 18.34 6.40
CA ALA A 105 -4.87 18.52 7.84
C ALA A 105 -6.22 19.17 8.21
N LYS A 106 -7.31 18.78 7.52
CA LYS A 106 -8.66 19.29 7.79
C LYS A 106 -9.18 18.79 9.14
N ALA A 107 -10.05 19.57 9.78
CA ALA A 107 -10.61 19.23 11.09
C ALA A 107 -11.33 17.86 11.11
N GLU A 108 -12.00 17.54 10.01
CA GLU A 108 -12.72 16.27 9.79
C GLU A 108 -11.82 15.15 9.22
N SER A 109 -10.49 15.33 9.23
CA SER A 109 -9.58 14.26 8.85
C SER A 109 -9.63 13.11 9.87
N PRO A 110 -9.23 11.88 9.49
CA PRO A 110 -9.17 10.74 10.40
C PRO A 110 -8.42 11.05 11.72
N THR A 111 -7.33 11.82 11.63
CA THR A 111 -6.51 12.20 12.79
C THR A 111 -6.86 13.56 13.37
N ARG A 112 -7.84 14.27 12.78
CA ARG A 112 -8.23 15.65 13.12
C ARG A 112 -7.04 16.60 13.06
N GLY A 113 -6.21 16.44 12.01
CA GLY A 113 -5.00 17.20 11.75
C GLY A 113 -3.85 17.01 12.75
N ARG A 114 -3.88 15.98 13.60
CA ARG A 114 -2.79 15.67 14.56
C ARG A 114 -1.64 14.89 13.93
N GLU A 115 -1.94 14.16 12.86
CA GLU A 115 -0.96 13.39 12.11
C GLU A 115 -1.09 13.70 10.62
N LEU A 116 -0.08 13.33 9.85
CA LEU A 116 0.00 13.61 8.41
C LEU A 116 0.13 12.31 7.61
N ASN A 117 -0.03 12.40 6.28
CA ASN A 117 0.10 11.25 5.37
C ASN A 117 -0.86 10.11 5.79
N VAL A 118 -0.47 8.85 5.58
CA VAL A 118 -1.26 7.66 5.88
C VAL A 118 -1.04 7.15 7.31
N HIS A 119 -0.61 8.02 8.23
CA HIS A 119 -0.45 7.72 9.67
C HIS A 119 -1.80 7.72 10.40
N PHE A 120 -2.73 6.88 9.94
CA PHE A 120 -4.03 6.73 10.58
C PHE A 120 -4.59 5.33 10.37
N ASN A 121 -5.51 4.94 11.24
CA ASN A 121 -6.02 3.57 11.29
C ASN A 121 -7.54 3.53 11.23
N ASP A 122 -8.04 2.43 10.69
CA ASP A 122 -9.44 2.03 10.75
C ASP A 122 -9.43 0.50 10.82
N LEU A 123 -9.51 -0.03 12.05
CA LEU A 123 -9.42 -1.47 12.27
C LEU A 123 -10.69 -2.21 11.85
N ASP A 124 -11.82 -1.50 11.72
CA ASP A 124 -13.08 -2.04 11.20
C ASP A 124 -13.00 -2.23 9.68
N LYS A 125 -12.22 -1.38 8.99
CA LYS A 125 -11.87 -1.54 7.57
C LYS A 125 -10.64 -2.40 7.33
N GLY A 126 -9.84 -2.64 8.36
CA GLY A 126 -8.72 -3.58 8.32
C GLY A 126 -7.37 -2.95 7.99
N TYR A 127 -7.13 -1.68 8.32
CA TYR A 127 -5.80 -1.09 8.17
C TYR A 127 -5.33 -0.33 9.42
N LEU A 128 -4.03 -0.50 9.70
CA LEU A 128 -3.29 0.18 10.74
C LEU A 128 -2.17 0.98 10.06
N GLY A 129 -2.38 2.28 9.85
CA GLY A 129 -1.38 3.16 9.25
C GLY A 129 -0.03 3.06 9.96
N GLN A 130 1.06 3.19 9.20
CA GLN A 130 2.40 3.13 9.80
C GLN A 130 2.72 4.32 10.67
N ILE A 131 3.73 4.12 11.51
CA ILE A 131 4.50 5.16 12.15
C ILE A 131 5.78 5.45 11.37
N SER A 132 6.44 6.59 11.65
CA SER A 132 7.68 6.97 10.96
C SER A 132 8.87 6.06 11.23
N HIS A 133 8.86 5.27 12.31
CA HIS A 133 9.96 4.42 12.70
C HIS A 133 10.03 3.19 11.78
N LEU A 134 11.08 3.13 10.96
CA LEU A 134 11.28 2.08 9.98
C LEU A 134 11.44 0.71 10.66
N GLY A 135 10.75 -0.31 10.15
CA GLY A 135 10.82 -1.68 10.66
C GLY A 135 9.94 -1.98 11.87
N ASP A 136 9.51 -0.96 12.62
CA ASP A 136 8.78 -1.13 13.89
C ASP A 136 7.38 -1.72 13.72
N MET A 137 6.76 -1.58 12.54
CA MET A 137 5.47 -2.21 12.28
C MET A 137 5.57 -3.74 12.18
N ILE A 138 6.76 -4.33 11.97
CA ILE A 138 6.94 -5.79 11.94
C ILE A 138 6.58 -6.42 13.30
N PRO A 139 7.22 -6.06 14.44
CA PRO A 139 6.85 -6.62 15.73
C PRO A 139 5.42 -6.24 16.17
N VAL A 140 4.93 -5.05 15.83
CA VAL A 140 3.54 -4.64 16.11
C VAL A 140 2.55 -5.57 15.42
N MET A 141 2.73 -5.80 14.11
CA MET A 141 1.87 -6.69 13.34
C MET A 141 2.04 -8.16 13.73
N ALA A 142 3.22 -8.57 14.20
CA ALA A 142 3.40 -9.89 14.80
C ALA A 142 2.56 -10.07 16.08
N GLY A 143 2.47 -9.05 16.94
CA GLY A 143 1.60 -9.06 18.13
C GLY A 143 0.11 -9.08 17.79
N ILE A 144 -0.31 -8.32 16.77
CA ILE A 144 -1.69 -8.35 16.26
C ILE A 144 -2.03 -9.74 15.71
N ALA A 145 -1.18 -10.30 14.85
CA ALA A 145 -1.36 -11.64 14.31
C ALA A 145 -1.35 -12.74 15.40
N LEU A 146 -0.54 -12.57 16.45
CA LEU A 146 -0.56 -13.46 17.62
C LEU A 146 -1.93 -13.46 18.29
N THR A 147 -2.61 -12.31 18.37
CA THR A 147 -3.96 -12.23 18.92
C THR A 147 -4.95 -13.07 18.12
N PHE A 148 -4.88 -13.03 16.78
CA PHE A 148 -5.75 -13.87 15.93
C PHE A 148 -5.53 -15.36 16.22
N LYS A 149 -4.25 -15.77 16.32
CA LYS A 149 -3.89 -17.15 16.67
C LYS A 149 -4.41 -17.56 18.05
N LEU A 150 -4.20 -16.73 19.07
CA LEU A 150 -4.62 -17.03 20.46
C LEU A 150 -6.14 -17.11 20.61
N ARG A 151 -6.88 -16.35 19.80
CA ARG A 151 -8.36 -16.35 19.80
C ARG A 151 -8.98 -17.36 18.83
N GLY A 152 -8.17 -18.06 18.04
CA GLY A 152 -8.69 -18.95 16.98
C GLY A 152 -9.45 -18.20 15.88
N GLU A 153 -9.14 -16.92 15.66
CA GLU A 153 -9.74 -16.13 14.60
C GLU A 153 -9.07 -16.48 13.27
N PRO A 154 -9.83 -16.83 12.22
CA PRO A 154 -9.28 -17.17 10.92
C PRO A 154 -8.89 -15.89 10.16
N ARG A 155 -7.97 -15.10 10.72
CA ARG A 155 -7.52 -13.78 10.22
C ARG A 155 -6.01 -13.76 10.01
N VAL A 156 -5.57 -12.91 9.11
CA VAL A 156 -4.16 -12.73 8.75
C VAL A 156 -3.75 -11.27 8.96
N GLY A 157 -2.53 -11.08 9.44
CA GLY A 157 -1.85 -9.79 9.37
C GLY A 157 -1.04 -9.68 8.08
N LEU A 158 -1.05 -8.52 7.43
CA LEU A 158 -0.12 -8.21 6.34
C LEU A 158 0.67 -6.95 6.70
N VAL A 159 1.99 -6.98 6.53
CA VAL A 159 2.85 -5.84 6.85
C VAL A 159 3.84 -5.57 5.73
N TYR A 160 3.94 -4.32 5.33
CA TYR A 160 4.89 -3.87 4.31
C TYR A 160 6.21 -3.42 4.97
N VAL A 161 7.33 -3.68 4.30
CA VAL A 161 8.66 -3.22 4.71
C VAL A 161 9.51 -2.88 3.50
N GLY A 162 10.04 -1.66 3.45
CA GLY A 162 10.94 -1.25 2.36
C GLY A 162 12.31 -1.89 2.51
N ASP A 163 13.02 -2.07 1.40
CA ASP A 163 14.40 -2.55 1.31
C ASP A 163 15.34 -1.93 2.38
N GLY A 164 15.27 -0.62 2.57
CA GLY A 164 16.02 0.09 3.60
C GLY A 164 15.69 -0.36 5.03
N ALA A 165 14.39 -0.48 5.32
CA ALA A 165 13.88 -0.84 6.64
C ALA A 165 14.24 -2.29 7.04
N THR A 166 14.54 -3.17 6.08
CA THR A 166 15.05 -4.54 6.36
C THR A 166 16.43 -4.60 7.02
N SER A 167 17.05 -3.45 7.28
CA SER A 167 18.35 -3.33 7.96
C SER A 167 18.23 -2.79 9.38
N THR A 168 17.00 -2.58 9.87
CA THR A 168 16.73 -2.13 11.25
C THR A 168 16.71 -3.31 12.22
N GLY A 169 17.13 -3.10 13.47
CA GLY A 169 17.07 -4.15 14.50
C GLY A 169 15.65 -4.68 14.73
N THR A 170 14.65 -3.80 14.70
CA THR A 170 13.25 -4.15 14.93
C THR A 170 12.66 -5.05 13.85
N PHE A 171 13.12 -4.93 12.59
CA PHE A 171 12.82 -5.91 11.55
C PHE A 171 13.30 -7.32 11.94
N HIS A 172 14.55 -7.45 12.39
CA HIS A 172 15.14 -8.74 12.75
C HIS A 172 14.44 -9.36 13.97
N GLU A 173 14.23 -8.56 15.03
CA GLU A 173 13.58 -9.00 16.27
C GLU A 173 12.13 -9.41 16.04
N GLY A 174 11.35 -8.58 15.35
CA GLY A 174 9.94 -8.84 15.07
C GLY A 174 9.74 -10.06 14.18
N LEU A 175 10.57 -10.22 13.14
CA LEU A 175 10.46 -11.36 12.23
C LEU A 175 10.84 -12.68 12.92
N ASN A 176 11.89 -12.67 13.76
CA ASN A 176 12.25 -13.82 14.57
C ASN A 176 11.13 -14.23 15.54
N PHE A 177 10.55 -13.26 16.26
CA PHE A 177 9.43 -13.53 17.16
C PHE A 177 8.23 -14.11 16.41
N ALA A 178 7.85 -13.49 15.28
CA ALA A 178 6.75 -13.96 14.44
C ALA A 178 6.97 -15.41 13.94
N ALA A 179 8.21 -15.75 13.54
CA ALA A 179 8.60 -17.09 13.10
C ALA A 179 8.41 -18.12 14.21
N VAL A 180 9.02 -17.88 15.38
CA VAL A 180 8.99 -18.79 16.54
C VAL A 180 7.56 -19.02 17.00
N GLN A 181 6.77 -17.93 17.05
CA GLN A 181 5.36 -18.01 17.43
C GLN A 181 4.46 -18.56 16.34
N LYS A 182 4.96 -18.77 15.11
CA LYS A 182 4.17 -19.21 13.94
C LYS A 182 2.87 -18.40 13.80
N VAL A 183 2.96 -17.08 13.90
CA VAL A 183 1.78 -16.20 13.78
C VAL A 183 1.30 -16.13 12.33
N PRO A 184 -0.01 -15.92 12.08
CA PRO A 184 -0.56 -15.77 10.73
C PRO A 184 -0.22 -14.39 10.15
N LEU A 185 1.02 -14.21 9.71
CA LEU A 185 1.56 -12.94 9.20
C LEU A 185 2.15 -13.11 7.79
N VAL A 186 1.79 -12.20 6.89
CA VAL A 186 2.45 -12.05 5.59
C VAL A 186 3.30 -10.79 5.63
N VAL A 187 4.56 -10.91 5.23
CA VAL A 187 5.50 -9.78 5.14
C VAL A 187 5.73 -9.49 3.66
N ILE A 188 5.34 -8.31 3.19
CA ILE A 188 5.65 -7.82 1.85
C ILE A 188 6.90 -6.95 1.93
N ALA A 189 8.00 -7.39 1.32
CA ALA A 189 9.24 -6.65 1.27
C ALA A 189 9.39 -5.93 -0.07
N GLU A 190 9.28 -4.61 -0.06
CA GLU A 190 9.36 -3.76 -1.24
C GLU A 190 10.80 -3.42 -1.59
N TYR A 191 11.31 -4.07 -2.63
CA TYR A 191 12.59 -3.75 -3.23
C TYR A 191 12.39 -2.76 -4.38
N ASN A 192 12.46 -1.46 -4.06
CA ASN A 192 12.25 -0.37 -5.02
C ASN A 192 13.54 0.33 -5.47
N ARG A 193 14.68 -0.29 -5.14
CA ARG A 193 16.08 0.11 -5.46
C ARG A 193 16.67 1.23 -4.60
N TRP A 194 15.90 1.93 -3.76
CA TRP A 194 16.41 3.15 -3.12
C TRP A 194 15.85 3.38 -1.71
N ALA A 195 16.73 3.30 -0.70
CA ALA A 195 16.45 3.79 0.64
C ALA A 195 16.84 5.27 0.75
N TYR A 196 15.85 6.16 0.54
CA TYR A 196 16.11 7.58 0.25
C TYR A 196 17.04 7.71 -0.96
N SER A 197 18.34 7.97 -0.75
CA SER A 197 19.42 8.07 -1.74
C SER A 197 20.46 6.95 -1.67
N THR A 198 20.29 6.00 -0.75
CA THR A 198 21.20 4.88 -0.57
C THR A 198 20.80 3.73 -1.51
N PRO A 199 21.67 3.34 -2.46
CA PRO A 199 21.42 2.22 -3.35
C PRO A 199 21.65 0.87 -2.64
N PRO A 200 21.16 -0.24 -3.20
CA PRO A 200 21.10 -1.53 -2.50
C PRO A 200 22.46 -2.07 -2.08
N GLU A 201 23.50 -1.88 -2.90
CA GLU A 201 24.87 -2.31 -2.62
C GLU A 201 25.51 -1.59 -1.42
N LYS A 202 24.92 -0.48 -0.97
CA LYS A 202 25.29 0.22 0.27
C LYS A 202 24.34 -0.08 1.43
N GLN A 203 23.25 -0.79 1.19
CA GLN A 203 22.22 -1.08 2.19
C GLN A 203 22.33 -2.51 2.75
N PHE A 204 22.52 -3.52 1.91
CA PHE A 204 22.63 -4.92 2.32
C PHE A 204 23.48 -5.75 1.35
N ALA A 205 24.04 -6.85 1.86
CA ALA A 205 24.94 -7.73 1.11
C ALA A 205 24.23 -8.92 0.41
N VAL A 206 22.97 -9.21 0.76
CA VAL A 206 22.19 -10.27 0.10
C VAL A 206 21.79 -9.83 -1.30
N LYS A 207 21.62 -10.78 -2.22
CA LYS A 207 21.18 -10.47 -3.59
C LYS A 207 19.69 -10.15 -3.61
N ASP A 208 18.90 -10.97 -2.91
CA ASP A 208 17.45 -10.88 -2.83
C ASP A 208 17.04 -10.70 -1.35
N LEU A 209 16.09 -9.81 -1.06
CA LEU A 209 15.60 -9.59 0.31
C LEU A 209 15.01 -10.88 0.91
N ALA A 210 14.42 -11.73 0.07
CA ALA A 210 13.91 -13.06 0.46
C ALA A 210 14.98 -13.95 1.10
N GLU A 211 16.27 -13.73 0.84
CA GLU A 211 17.35 -14.48 1.50
C GLU A 211 17.44 -14.20 3.00
N LYS A 212 17.04 -13.01 3.47
CA LYS A 212 16.99 -12.68 4.89
C LYS A 212 15.98 -13.56 5.65
N ALA A 213 14.89 -13.99 5.00
CA ALA A 213 13.87 -14.83 5.61
C ALA A 213 14.41 -16.21 6.03
N LYS A 214 15.45 -16.71 5.33
CA LYS A 214 16.10 -18.00 5.64
C LYS A 214 16.69 -18.03 7.04
N ALA A 215 17.18 -16.89 7.55
CA ALA A 215 17.75 -16.78 8.90
C ALA A 215 16.73 -17.10 10.00
N TYR A 216 15.42 -17.02 9.70
CA TYR A 216 14.32 -17.28 10.63
C TYR A 216 13.55 -18.56 10.32
N GLY A 217 14.00 -19.34 9.33
CA GLY A 217 13.28 -20.55 8.89
C GLY A 217 11.90 -20.26 8.27
N ILE A 218 11.69 -19.05 7.73
CA ILE A 218 10.43 -18.64 7.11
C ILE A 218 10.51 -18.89 5.59
N PRO A 219 9.47 -19.46 4.95
CA PRO A 219 9.41 -19.58 3.50
C PRO A 219 9.30 -18.19 2.84
N ALA A 220 9.98 -18.04 1.71
CA ALA A 220 9.97 -16.80 0.96
C ALA A 220 9.86 -17.01 -0.54
N VAL A 221 9.30 -16.02 -1.24
CA VAL A 221 9.26 -15.92 -2.70
C VAL A 221 9.69 -14.53 -3.14
N THR A 222 10.35 -14.44 -4.28
CA THR A 222 10.70 -13.18 -4.95
C THR A 222 9.96 -13.10 -6.27
N LEU A 223 9.29 -11.98 -6.53
CA LEU A 223 8.50 -11.79 -7.75
C LEU A 223 8.61 -10.36 -8.30
N ASP A 224 8.12 -10.19 -9.52
CA ASP A 224 8.00 -8.88 -10.17
C ASP A 224 6.81 -8.12 -9.57
N GLY A 225 7.11 -7.08 -8.78
CA GLY A 225 6.11 -6.25 -8.11
C GLY A 225 5.24 -5.43 -9.06
N ASN A 226 5.63 -5.34 -10.34
CA ASN A 226 4.88 -4.61 -11.35
C ASN A 226 4.00 -5.52 -12.21
N ASP A 227 3.99 -6.84 -11.96
CA ASP A 227 2.94 -7.76 -12.42
C ASP A 227 1.88 -7.92 -11.32
N VAL A 228 0.82 -7.13 -11.43
CA VAL A 228 -0.28 -7.07 -10.44
C VAL A 228 -0.92 -8.44 -10.18
N LEU A 229 -1.05 -9.27 -11.22
CA LEU A 229 -1.67 -10.59 -11.10
C LEU A 229 -0.73 -11.57 -10.40
N ALA A 230 0.57 -11.49 -10.67
CA ALA A 230 1.57 -12.30 -9.96
C ALA A 230 1.66 -11.90 -8.47
N VAL A 231 1.62 -10.60 -8.16
CA VAL A 231 1.57 -10.11 -6.76
C VAL A 231 0.33 -10.65 -6.05
N TYR A 232 -0.85 -10.53 -6.67
CA TYR A 232 -2.10 -11.04 -6.11
C TYR A 232 -2.02 -12.54 -5.85
N GLU A 233 -1.56 -13.33 -6.83
CA GLU A 233 -1.50 -14.78 -6.73
C GLU A 233 -0.56 -15.24 -5.59
N ALA A 234 0.64 -14.68 -5.53
CA ALA A 234 1.61 -15.01 -4.50
C ALA A 234 1.14 -14.56 -3.11
N THR A 235 0.52 -13.37 -3.01
CA THR A 235 0.00 -12.87 -1.74
C THR A 235 -1.19 -13.71 -1.28
N ARG A 236 -2.09 -14.11 -2.18
CA ARG A 236 -3.21 -15.02 -1.84
C ARG A 236 -2.69 -16.34 -1.30
N PHE A 237 -1.71 -16.95 -1.96
CA PHE A 237 -1.08 -18.17 -1.47
C PHE A 237 -0.46 -17.97 -0.07
N ALA A 238 0.27 -16.87 0.14
CA ALA A 238 0.87 -16.52 1.42
C ALA A 238 -0.19 -16.35 2.53
N VAL A 239 -1.29 -15.66 2.21
CA VAL A 239 -2.44 -15.44 3.10
C VAL A 239 -3.12 -16.75 3.47
N GLU A 240 -3.45 -17.60 2.48
CA GLU A 240 -4.07 -18.91 2.72
C GLU A 240 -3.20 -19.82 3.60
N ARG A 241 -1.89 -19.82 3.32
CA ARG A 241 -0.91 -20.56 4.11
C ARG A 241 -0.84 -20.06 5.55
N ALA A 242 -0.75 -18.75 5.74
CA ALA A 242 -0.70 -18.11 7.06
C ALA A 242 -1.99 -18.38 7.86
N ARG A 243 -3.15 -18.20 7.23
CA ARG A 243 -4.48 -18.47 7.82
C ARG A 243 -4.65 -19.94 8.24
N SER A 244 -4.05 -20.85 7.47
CA SER A 244 -4.05 -22.29 7.77
C SER A 244 -3.04 -22.71 8.86
N GLY A 245 -2.44 -21.75 9.58
CA GLY A 245 -1.60 -22.02 10.75
C GLY A 245 -0.14 -22.38 10.42
N HIS A 246 0.31 -22.21 9.18
CA HIS A 246 1.69 -22.50 8.79
C HIS A 246 2.67 -21.36 9.12
N GLY A 247 2.21 -20.34 9.82
CA GLY A 247 3.00 -19.21 10.28
C GLY A 247 3.37 -18.24 9.16
N VAL A 248 4.45 -17.50 9.38
CA VAL A 248 4.86 -16.38 8.51
C VAL A 248 5.14 -16.83 7.08
N HIS A 249 4.85 -15.95 6.11
CA HIS A 249 5.34 -16.06 4.73
C HIS A 249 5.92 -14.72 4.27
N PHE A 250 7.08 -14.75 3.62
CA PHE A 250 7.79 -13.55 3.18
C PHE A 250 7.70 -13.40 1.65
N VAL A 251 7.20 -12.28 1.16
CA VAL A 251 7.05 -12.01 -0.27
C VAL A 251 7.90 -10.80 -0.61
N GLU A 252 9.00 -11.01 -1.34
CA GLU A 252 9.78 -9.90 -1.91
C GLU A 252 9.17 -9.48 -3.25
N VAL A 253 8.81 -8.21 -3.34
CA VAL A 253 8.31 -7.60 -4.58
C VAL A 253 9.39 -6.67 -5.14
N LYS A 254 9.87 -6.98 -6.35
CA LYS A 254 10.85 -6.15 -7.06
C LYS A 254 10.12 -5.12 -7.91
N THR A 255 10.32 -3.86 -7.59
CA THR A 255 9.64 -2.72 -8.22
C THR A 255 10.62 -1.55 -8.34
N TYR A 256 10.13 -0.35 -8.65
CA TYR A 256 10.97 0.83 -8.82
C TYR A 256 10.29 2.12 -8.38
N ARG A 257 10.99 2.92 -7.56
CA ARG A 257 10.52 4.22 -7.11
C ARG A 257 10.81 5.30 -8.16
N ARG A 258 9.81 5.62 -8.99
CA ARG A 258 9.95 6.54 -10.14
C ARG A 258 9.90 8.03 -9.80
N LYS A 259 9.76 8.37 -8.52
CA LYS A 259 9.80 9.74 -8.01
C LYS A 259 10.73 9.83 -6.81
N GLY A 260 11.12 11.07 -6.48
CA GLY A 260 11.83 11.42 -5.27
C GLY A 260 11.27 10.71 -4.04
N HIS A 261 12.12 10.52 -3.04
CA HIS A 261 11.69 9.92 -1.79
C HIS A 261 10.45 10.64 -1.24
N ALA A 262 10.42 11.95 -1.31
CA ALA A 262 9.21 12.75 -1.12
C ALA A 262 9.03 13.69 -2.33
N GLU A 263 7.88 14.34 -2.47
CA GLU A 263 7.61 15.24 -3.61
C GLU A 263 8.61 16.42 -3.70
N HIS A 264 9.29 16.78 -2.59
CA HIS A 264 10.33 17.81 -2.58
C HIS A 264 11.75 17.29 -2.90
N ASP A 265 11.94 15.97 -3.00
CA ASP A 265 13.23 15.37 -3.35
C ASP A 265 13.39 15.33 -4.88
N ASP A 266 14.40 16.03 -5.38
CA ASP A 266 14.69 16.15 -6.82
C ASP A 266 15.29 14.88 -7.43
N GLN A 267 15.70 13.92 -6.59
CA GLN A 267 16.17 12.60 -6.99
C GLN A 267 17.43 12.61 -7.89
N HIS A 268 18.29 13.64 -7.80
CA HIS A 268 19.49 13.79 -8.65
C HIS A 268 20.50 12.63 -8.57
N TYR A 269 20.42 11.81 -7.52
CA TYR A 269 21.28 10.63 -7.30
C TYR A 269 20.83 9.41 -8.10
N VAL A 270 19.69 9.47 -8.81
CA VAL A 270 19.17 8.37 -9.62
C VAL A 270 19.47 8.62 -11.10
N PRO A 271 20.06 7.65 -11.83
CA PRO A 271 20.28 7.77 -13.26
C PRO A 271 18.98 8.02 -14.03
N LYS A 272 18.99 9.00 -14.92
CA LYS A 272 17.79 9.39 -15.69
C LYS A 272 17.35 8.28 -16.64
N GLU A 273 18.32 7.60 -17.26
CA GLU A 273 18.08 6.51 -18.20
C GLU A 273 17.35 5.35 -17.53
N GLU A 274 17.65 5.10 -16.25
CA GLU A 274 16.97 4.09 -15.44
C GLU A 274 15.51 4.48 -15.21
N LEU A 275 15.25 5.72 -14.78
CA LEU A 275 13.89 6.24 -14.61
C LEU A 275 13.06 6.15 -15.89
N ASP A 276 13.64 6.54 -17.02
CA ASP A 276 12.98 6.53 -18.33
C ASP A 276 12.65 5.10 -18.79
N TRP A 277 13.56 4.14 -18.57
CA TRP A 277 13.32 2.73 -18.87
C TRP A 277 12.17 2.18 -18.04
N TRP A 278 12.20 2.36 -16.71
CA TRP A 278 11.13 1.89 -15.82
C TRP A 278 9.79 2.54 -16.15
N ALA A 279 9.80 3.82 -16.52
CA ALA A 279 8.60 4.54 -16.90
C ALA A 279 7.95 4.01 -18.17
N LYS A 280 8.76 3.62 -19.15
CA LYS A 280 8.28 3.23 -20.47
C LYS A 280 7.95 1.74 -20.56
N GLU A 281 8.80 0.90 -19.99
CA GLU A 281 8.75 -0.55 -20.21
C GLU A 281 8.11 -1.29 -19.01
N ASN A 282 7.97 -0.62 -17.86
CA ASN A 282 7.63 -1.30 -16.61
C ASN A 282 6.69 -0.50 -15.66
N ASP A 283 5.77 0.30 -16.21
CA ASP A 283 4.68 0.87 -15.41
C ASP A 283 3.64 -0.24 -15.08
N PRO A 284 3.31 -0.48 -13.79
CA PRO A 284 2.40 -1.56 -13.41
C PRO A 284 0.98 -1.36 -13.96
N VAL A 285 0.51 -0.12 -14.10
CA VAL A 285 -0.83 0.19 -14.61
C VAL A 285 -0.87 -0.07 -16.11
N ASP A 286 0.13 0.39 -16.85
CA ASP A 286 0.20 0.20 -18.31
C ASP A 286 0.36 -1.28 -18.66
N ARG A 287 1.22 -2.01 -17.92
CA ARG A 287 1.39 -3.46 -18.07
C ARG A 287 0.09 -4.21 -17.81
N TYR A 288 -0.65 -3.83 -16.76
CA TYR A 288 -1.93 -4.44 -16.43
C TYR A 288 -2.96 -4.22 -17.55
N VAL A 289 -3.14 -2.98 -18.01
CA VAL A 289 -4.03 -2.64 -19.14
C VAL A 289 -3.68 -3.41 -20.39
N LYS A 290 -2.39 -3.41 -20.76
CA LYS A 290 -1.91 -4.11 -21.95
C LYS A 290 -2.26 -5.60 -21.90
N ARG A 291 -1.99 -6.26 -20.77
CA ARG A 291 -2.32 -7.69 -20.59
C ARG A 291 -3.83 -7.92 -20.67
N LEU A 292 -4.60 -7.13 -19.95
CA LEU A 292 -6.06 -7.22 -19.91
C LEU A 292 -6.72 -7.14 -21.30
N VAL A 293 -6.24 -6.25 -22.17
CA VAL A 293 -6.73 -6.08 -23.54
C VAL A 293 -6.19 -7.14 -24.49
N GLN A 294 -4.89 -7.47 -24.40
CA GLN A 294 -4.25 -8.47 -25.28
C GLN A 294 -4.84 -9.87 -25.10
N GLU A 295 -5.24 -10.23 -23.87
CA GLU A 295 -5.86 -11.51 -23.56
C GLU A 295 -7.39 -11.49 -23.75
N GLU A 296 -7.94 -10.38 -24.26
CA GLU A 296 -9.38 -10.19 -24.51
C GLU A 296 -10.28 -10.39 -23.28
N TRP A 297 -9.73 -10.23 -22.06
CA TRP A 297 -10.50 -10.41 -20.81
C TRP A 297 -11.44 -9.23 -20.55
N VAL A 298 -11.04 -8.03 -20.93
CA VAL A 298 -11.83 -6.80 -20.81
C VAL A 298 -11.61 -5.92 -22.03
N GLU A 299 -12.57 -5.04 -22.30
CA GLU A 299 -12.49 -4.12 -23.43
C GLU A 299 -11.99 -2.73 -23.01
N GLU A 300 -11.29 -2.04 -23.92
CA GLU A 300 -10.78 -0.68 -23.68
C GLU A 300 -11.88 0.31 -23.27
N ARG A 301 -13.10 0.17 -23.82
CA ARG A 301 -14.23 1.05 -23.49
C ARG A 301 -14.62 0.98 -22.01
N GLU A 302 -14.42 -0.15 -21.36
CA GLU A 302 -14.75 -0.35 -19.95
C GLU A 302 -13.69 0.23 -19.04
N LEU A 303 -12.42 0.09 -19.43
CA LEU A 303 -11.29 0.74 -18.76
C LEU A 303 -11.47 2.26 -18.81
N LYS A 304 -11.82 2.81 -19.99
CA LYS A 304 -12.12 4.23 -20.14
C LYS A 304 -13.29 4.68 -19.24
N ALA A 305 -14.35 3.88 -19.14
CA ALA A 305 -15.48 4.21 -18.27
C ALA A 305 -15.08 4.24 -16.78
N ILE A 306 -14.14 3.38 -16.37
CA ILE A 306 -13.56 3.41 -15.02
C ILE A 306 -12.74 4.68 -14.80
N ASP A 307 -11.88 5.05 -15.75
CA ASP A 307 -11.10 6.29 -15.69
C ASP A 307 -11.98 7.53 -15.51
N ASP A 308 -13.05 7.64 -16.31
CA ASP A 308 -13.97 8.76 -16.23
C ASP A 308 -14.68 8.82 -14.87
N ARG A 309 -15.08 7.67 -14.30
CA ARG A 309 -15.68 7.60 -12.96
C ARG A 309 -14.69 7.97 -11.85
N VAL A 310 -13.46 7.47 -11.90
CA VAL A 310 -12.41 7.80 -10.93
C VAL A 310 -12.12 9.29 -10.94
N ARG A 311 -12.02 9.92 -12.11
CA ARG A 311 -11.82 11.38 -12.21
C ARG A 311 -12.94 12.14 -11.50
N VAL A 312 -14.20 11.79 -11.78
CA VAL A 312 -15.37 12.42 -11.13
C VAL A 312 -15.36 12.22 -9.61
N GLU A 313 -15.04 11.01 -9.14
CA GLU A 313 -14.94 10.69 -7.70
C GLU A 313 -13.90 11.57 -7.00
N ILE A 314 -12.71 11.73 -7.61
CA ILE A 314 -11.63 12.57 -7.06
C ILE A 314 -11.97 14.05 -7.12
N ASP A 315 -12.61 14.53 -8.19
CA ASP A 315 -13.08 15.91 -8.31
C ASP A 315 -14.07 16.24 -7.19
N GLN A 316 -15.12 15.42 -7.04
CA GLN A 316 -16.14 15.59 -6.01
C GLN A 316 -15.54 15.56 -4.60
N ALA A 317 -14.65 14.59 -4.32
CA ALA A 317 -13.99 14.50 -3.03
C ALA A 317 -13.10 15.72 -2.73
N THR A 318 -12.42 16.26 -3.75
CA THR A 318 -11.59 17.47 -3.61
C THR A 318 -12.45 18.69 -3.30
N ASP A 319 -13.50 18.91 -4.09
CA ASP A 319 -14.39 20.06 -3.93
C ASP A 319 -15.09 20.05 -2.58
N ALA A 320 -15.49 18.86 -2.10
CA ALA A 320 -16.15 18.69 -0.81
C ALA A 320 -15.27 19.09 0.38
N CYS A 321 -13.95 18.86 0.32
CA CYS A 321 -13.06 19.10 1.47
C CYS A 321 -12.13 20.30 1.32
N ALA A 322 -11.95 20.88 0.12
CA ALA A 322 -11.00 21.96 -0.10
C ALA A 322 -11.25 23.18 0.81
N GLY A 323 -12.53 23.53 1.02
CA GLY A 323 -12.98 24.65 1.84
C GLY A 323 -13.16 24.35 3.34
N GLU A 324 -12.95 23.11 3.78
CA GLU A 324 -13.12 22.75 5.19
C GLU A 324 -12.10 23.48 6.09
N PRO A 325 -12.47 23.81 7.34
CA PRO A 325 -11.57 24.47 8.26
C PRO A 325 -10.43 23.54 8.71
N LEU A 326 -9.32 24.15 9.11
CA LEU A 326 -8.31 23.48 9.92
C LEU A 326 -8.86 23.24 11.33
N PRO A 327 -8.36 22.22 12.07
CA PRO A 327 -8.77 21.99 13.45
C PRO A 327 -8.34 23.17 14.36
N PRO A 328 -9.10 23.47 15.43
CA PRO A 328 -8.66 24.42 16.43
C PRO A 328 -7.43 23.89 17.16
N GLY A 329 -6.49 24.77 17.54
CA GLY A 329 -5.22 24.37 18.16
C GLY A 329 -5.39 23.57 19.46
N GLU A 330 -6.45 23.83 20.22
CA GLU A 330 -6.79 23.10 21.45
C GLU A 330 -7.08 21.62 21.22
N SER A 331 -7.51 21.24 20.01
CA SER A 331 -7.78 19.85 19.67
C SER A 331 -6.53 18.96 19.75
N ALA A 332 -5.33 19.54 19.67
CA ALA A 332 -4.06 18.84 19.82
C ALA A 332 -3.84 18.24 21.23
N LEU A 333 -4.58 18.70 22.25
CA LEU A 333 -4.43 18.21 23.63
C LEU A 333 -5.20 16.90 23.89
N GLY A 334 -6.20 16.58 23.06
CA GLY A 334 -7.00 15.38 23.22
C GLY A 334 -6.34 14.12 22.66
N GLY A 335 -6.60 12.96 23.26
CA GLY A 335 -6.13 11.66 22.76
C GLY A 335 -4.74 11.25 23.20
N VAL A 336 -4.09 12.00 24.10
CA VAL A 336 -2.79 11.62 24.70
C VAL A 336 -2.94 10.49 25.72
N TYR A 337 -4.02 10.53 26.50
CA TYR A 337 -4.41 9.49 27.46
C TYR A 337 -5.93 9.25 27.34
N ALA A 338 -6.42 8.13 27.88
CA ALA A 338 -7.84 7.77 27.86
C ALA A 338 -8.71 8.79 28.63
N ASP A 339 -8.20 9.27 29.77
CA ASP A 339 -8.73 10.44 30.46
C ASP A 339 -7.94 11.68 30.00
N PRO A 340 -8.60 12.83 29.75
CA PRO A 340 -7.88 14.05 29.40
C PRO A 340 -6.87 14.37 30.50
N ALA A 341 -5.63 14.68 30.12
CA ALA A 341 -4.68 15.22 31.08
C ALA A 341 -5.34 16.45 31.73
N ALA A 342 -5.59 16.41 33.04
CA ALA A 342 -6.07 17.54 33.84
C ALA A 342 -4.99 18.63 33.98
N ALA A 343 -4.06 18.71 33.04
CA ALA A 343 -2.99 19.68 33.01
C ALA A 343 -3.63 21.07 32.88
N PRO A 344 -3.46 21.95 33.88
CA PRO A 344 -3.91 23.33 33.78
C PRO A 344 -3.34 23.95 32.51
N ARG A 345 -4.16 24.68 31.74
CA ARG A 345 -3.64 25.51 30.65
C ARG A 345 -2.63 26.48 31.26
N HIS A 346 -1.35 26.33 30.92
CA HIS A 346 -0.35 27.29 31.35
C HIS A 346 -0.69 28.66 30.76
N TRP A 347 -0.58 29.70 31.58
CA TRP A 347 -1.04 31.08 31.35
C TRP A 347 -0.52 31.76 30.06
N TYR A 348 0.50 31.19 29.41
CA TYR A 348 1.06 31.70 28.15
C TYR A 348 0.43 31.08 26.88
N ARG A 349 -0.55 30.18 27.02
CA ARG A 349 -1.30 29.58 25.89
C ARG A 349 -2.70 30.19 25.69
N SER A 350 -2.97 31.35 26.29
CA SER A 350 -4.25 32.08 26.20
C SER A 350 -4.12 33.44 25.49
N LEU A 351 -3.04 33.66 24.73
CA LEU A 351 -2.83 34.82 23.88
C LEU A 351 -3.01 34.45 22.40
#